data_AF-A0A7C5BKT9-F1
#
_entry.id   AF-A0A7C5BKT9-F1
#
_cell.length_a   1.000
_cell.length_b   1.000
_cell.length_c   1.000
_cell.angle_alpha   90.00
_cell.angle_beta   90.00
_cell.angle_gamma   90.00
#
_symmetry.space_group_name_H-M   'P 1'
#
loop_
_entity.id
_entity.type
_entity.pdbx_description
1 polymer ?
#
loop_
_entity_poly.entity_id
_entity_poly.type
_entity_poly.pdbx_seq_one_letter_code
_entity_poly.pdbx_strand_id
1 'polypeptide(L)'
;MDECQLYSALLQLKMPWKVSKVSLDPVKKVVEVYITHEKGSKLLCPVCRKECMVYDHLSERIWRDLDSIEFMTFIHTNPPRISCPEHGIIEAVMPWTEKRSRFTVRFETRSIGLLQHMDTLNFTEIMRLSWKQAWNIIERAVNRGRERKKDHPSIIGIDEKSYRKGHKYITLVYDMVNNGVDYEMFMAL
;
A
#
# COMPACT_ATOMS: atom_id res chain seq x y z
N MET A 1 -21.50 11.57 -18.25
CA MET A 1 -20.57 11.37 -17.12
C MET A 1 -19.25 11.98 -17.53
N ASP A 2 -18.75 12.94 -16.77
CA ASP A 2 -17.42 13.53 -17.04
C ASP A 2 -16.29 12.66 -16.49
N GLU A 3 -15.03 13.00 -16.83
CA GLU A 3 -13.85 12.25 -16.40
C GLU A 3 -13.71 12.20 -14.86
N CYS A 4 -14.01 13.30 -14.17
CA CYS A 4 -13.92 13.37 -12.70
C CYS A 4 -14.95 12.44 -12.04
N GLN A 5 -16.17 12.37 -12.58
CA GLN A 5 -17.21 11.45 -12.14
C GLN A 5 -16.81 9.99 -12.40
N LEU A 6 -16.25 9.70 -13.58
CA LEU A 6 -15.76 8.37 -13.93
C LEU A 6 -14.69 7.91 -12.94
N TYR A 7 -13.64 8.71 -12.73
CA TYR A 7 -12.57 8.32 -11.79
C TYR A 7 -13.06 8.31 -10.35
N SER A 8 -13.97 9.19 -9.93
CA SER A 8 -14.55 9.10 -8.59
C SER A 8 -15.27 7.76 -8.37
N ALA A 9 -15.99 7.26 -9.38
CA ALA A 9 -16.65 5.96 -9.34
C ALA A 9 -15.66 4.78 -9.39
N LEU A 10 -14.68 4.80 -10.29
CA LEU A 10 -13.65 3.75 -10.40
C LEU A 10 -12.82 3.62 -9.12
N LEU A 11 -12.49 4.76 -8.51
CA LEU A 11 -11.77 4.83 -7.26
C LEU A 11 -12.64 4.56 -6.02
N GLN A 12 -13.95 4.38 -6.22
CA GLN A 12 -14.96 4.15 -5.17
C GLN A 12 -14.89 5.22 -4.07
N LEU A 13 -14.64 6.47 -4.47
CA LEU A 13 -14.59 7.57 -3.53
C LEU A 13 -15.98 7.82 -2.96
N LYS A 14 -16.02 7.99 -1.64
CA LYS A 14 -17.22 8.42 -0.92
C LYS A 14 -17.01 9.84 -0.43
N MET A 15 -18.12 10.55 -0.22
CA MET A 15 -18.08 11.83 0.47
C MET A 15 -17.28 11.70 1.78
N PRO A 16 -16.47 12.72 2.12
CA PRO A 16 -16.34 14.02 1.45
C PRO A 16 -15.30 14.05 0.32
N TRP A 17 -14.71 12.93 -0.08
CA TRP A 17 -13.67 12.87 -1.10
C TRP A 17 -14.25 12.95 -2.51
N LYS A 18 -13.56 13.67 -3.40
CA LYS A 18 -13.93 13.80 -4.81
C LYS A 18 -12.72 14.02 -5.70
N VAL A 19 -12.81 13.60 -6.95
CA VAL A 19 -11.85 13.99 -7.98
C VAL A 19 -12.13 15.43 -8.40
N SER A 20 -11.13 16.30 -8.31
CA SER A 20 -11.21 17.70 -8.73
C SER A 20 -10.74 17.91 -10.16
N LYS A 21 -9.80 17.09 -10.64
CA LYS A 21 -9.22 17.19 -11.97
C LYS A 21 -8.66 15.84 -12.41
N VAL A 22 -8.76 15.56 -13.70
CA VAL A 22 -8.05 14.46 -14.37
C VAL A 22 -7.21 15.09 -15.49
N SER A 23 -5.99 14.59 -15.69
CA SER A 23 -5.11 14.99 -16.79
C SER A 23 -4.58 13.73 -17.47
N LEU A 24 -4.64 13.68 -18.79
CA LEU A 24 -4.12 12.58 -19.60
C LEU A 24 -2.91 13.07 -20.39
N ASP A 25 -1.77 12.38 -20.26
CA ASP A 25 -0.59 12.57 -21.13
C ASP A 25 -0.47 11.34 -22.06
N PRO A 26 -0.86 11.47 -23.35
CA PRO A 26 -0.82 10.37 -24.31
C PRO A 26 0.59 9.96 -24.71
N VAL A 27 1.56 10.88 -24.63
CA VAL A 27 2.95 10.60 -25.03
C VAL A 27 3.64 9.81 -23.93
N LYS A 28 3.47 10.21 -22.68
CA LYS A 28 4.06 9.50 -21.52
C LYS A 28 3.25 8.28 -21.09
N LYS A 29 2.03 8.11 -21.63
CA LYS A 29 1.04 7.13 -21.19
C LYS A 29 0.77 7.24 -19.69
N VAL A 30 0.42 8.45 -19.24
CA VAL A 30 0.14 8.74 -17.83
C VAL A 30 -1.24 9.37 -17.66
N VAL A 31 -1.95 8.96 -16.60
CA VAL A 31 -3.15 9.62 -16.08
C VAL A 31 -2.83 10.19 -14.71
N GLU A 32 -3.04 11.49 -14.55
CA GLU A 32 -2.92 12.19 -13.27
C GLU A 32 -4.32 12.49 -12.72
N VAL A 33 -4.66 11.92 -11.57
CA VAL A 33 -5.96 12.07 -10.90
C VAL A 33 -5.77 12.89 -9.64
N TYR A 34 -6.35 14.09 -9.60
CA TYR A 34 -6.29 14.98 -8.44
C TYR A 34 -7.51 14.75 -7.56
N ILE A 35 -7.27 14.31 -6.33
CA ILE A 35 -8.31 14.09 -5.32
C ILE A 35 -8.26 15.21 -4.29
N THR A 36 -9.43 15.71 -3.92
CA THR A 36 -9.63 16.67 -2.84
C THR A 36 -10.80 16.24 -1.97
N HIS A 37 -11.09 17.00 -0.93
CA HIS A 37 -12.29 16.84 -0.13
C HIS A 37 -13.14 18.11 -0.17
N GLU A 38 -14.41 18.00 0.22
CA GLU A 38 -15.30 19.15 0.31
C GLU A 38 -14.82 20.18 1.35
N LYS A 39 -14.94 21.47 1.02
CA LYS A 39 -14.58 22.54 1.94
C LYS A 39 -15.49 22.48 3.17
N GLY A 40 -14.91 22.60 4.36
CA GLY A 40 -15.64 22.50 5.62
C GLY A 40 -16.03 21.07 6.02
N SER A 41 -15.63 20.04 5.26
CA SER A 41 -15.87 18.65 5.64
C SER A 41 -15.10 18.27 6.91
N LYS A 42 -15.65 17.34 7.69
CA LYS A 42 -14.90 16.65 8.73
C LYS A 42 -14.26 15.38 8.16
N LEU A 43 -13.07 15.06 8.63
CA LEU A 43 -12.34 13.85 8.26
C LEU A 43 -11.99 13.03 9.49
N LEU A 44 -11.77 11.72 9.31
CA LEU A 44 -11.54 10.80 10.41
C LEU A 44 -10.11 10.91 10.96
N CYS A 45 -9.99 10.90 12.28
CA CYS A 45 -8.71 10.71 12.95
C CYS A 45 -8.15 9.30 12.69
N PRO A 46 -6.86 9.16 12.33
CA PRO A 46 -6.26 7.85 12.09
C PRO A 46 -6.05 7.02 13.36
N VAL A 47 -6.27 7.59 14.55
CA VAL A 47 -6.12 6.90 15.84
C VAL A 47 -7.49 6.55 16.42
N CYS A 48 -8.29 7.54 16.83
CA CYS A 48 -9.60 7.28 17.46
C CYS A 48 -10.79 7.23 16.51
N ARG A 49 -10.58 7.41 15.19
CA ARG A 49 -11.63 7.38 14.16
C ARG A 49 -12.77 8.40 14.34
N LYS A 50 -12.65 9.39 15.24
CA LYS A 50 -13.63 10.48 15.36
C LYS A 50 -13.52 11.45 14.17
N GLU A 51 -14.65 12.00 13.76
CA GLU A 51 -14.70 13.07 12.76
C GLU A 51 -14.20 14.39 13.35
N CYS A 52 -13.23 15.01 12.69
CA CYS A 52 -12.56 16.23 13.14
C CYS A 52 -12.50 17.25 12.00
N MET A 53 -12.50 18.53 12.37
CA MET A 53 -12.35 19.62 11.39
C MET A 53 -10.96 19.59 10.76
N VAL A 54 -10.90 19.86 9.46
CA VAL A 54 -9.63 20.06 8.75
C VAL A 54 -8.99 21.35 9.25
N TYR A 55 -7.72 21.24 9.64
CA TYR A 55 -6.89 22.34 10.13
C TYR A 55 -6.14 23.01 8.97
N ASP A 56 -5.34 22.23 8.23
CA ASP A 56 -4.62 22.67 7.04
C ASP A 56 -4.28 21.47 6.14
N HIS A 57 -3.40 21.68 5.16
CA HIS A 57 -2.95 20.66 4.24
C HIS A 57 -1.43 20.63 4.15
N LEU A 58 -0.87 19.42 4.02
CA LEU A 58 0.54 19.22 3.71
C LEU A 58 0.80 19.49 2.21
N SER A 59 2.09 19.54 1.86
CA SER A 59 2.51 19.55 0.46
C SER A 59 1.97 18.33 -0.30
N GLU A 60 1.85 18.49 -1.60
CA GLU A 60 1.29 17.46 -2.47
C GLU A 60 2.03 16.13 -2.28
N ARG A 61 1.24 15.07 -2.16
CA ARG A 61 1.71 13.69 -2.16
C ARG A 61 1.13 12.99 -3.37
N ILE A 62 1.99 12.19 -3.99
CA ILE A 62 1.67 11.38 -5.17
C ILE A 62 1.69 9.90 -4.76
N TRP A 63 0.67 9.17 -5.19
CA TRP A 63 0.59 7.72 -5.07
C TRP A 63 0.45 7.08 -6.44
N ARG A 64 1.21 6.02 -6.67
CA ARG A 64 1.02 5.14 -7.81
C ARG A 64 -0.19 4.24 -7.60
N ASP A 65 -1.09 4.24 -8.57
CA ASP A 65 -2.28 3.39 -8.59
C ASP A 65 -2.23 2.32 -9.69
N LEU A 66 -3.26 1.48 -9.84
CA LEU A 66 -3.42 0.56 -10.97
C LEU A 66 -3.48 1.32 -12.30
N ASP A 67 -3.07 0.65 -13.38
CA ASP A 67 -3.12 1.25 -14.71
C ASP A 67 -4.55 1.44 -15.19
N SER A 68 -4.78 2.58 -15.83
CA SER A 68 -5.99 2.84 -16.59
C SER A 68 -5.72 2.36 -18.02
N ILE A 69 -6.08 1.10 -18.29
CA ILE A 69 -5.74 0.40 -19.53
C ILE A 69 -4.21 0.23 -19.63
N GLU A 70 -3.53 0.99 -20.48
CA GLU A 70 -2.07 0.96 -20.66
C GLU A 70 -1.37 2.16 -20.00
N PHE A 71 -2.14 3.06 -19.40
CA PHE A 71 -1.68 4.32 -18.83
C PHE A 71 -1.39 4.17 -17.35
N MET A 72 -0.18 4.56 -16.94
CA MET A 72 0.16 4.62 -15.52
C MET A 72 -0.68 5.69 -14.84
N THR A 73 -1.42 5.30 -13.80
CA THR A 73 -2.28 6.22 -13.06
C THR A 73 -1.61 6.64 -11.76
N PHE A 74 -1.59 7.94 -11.50
CA PHE A 74 -1.10 8.50 -10.25
C PHE A 74 -2.18 9.38 -9.62
N ILE A 75 -2.30 9.24 -8.30
CA ILE A 75 -3.20 10.06 -7.49
C ILE A 75 -2.40 11.17 -6.84
N HIS A 76 -2.90 12.39 -6.99
CA HIS A 76 -2.39 13.59 -6.36
C HIS A 76 -3.35 14.04 -5.27
N THR A 77 -2.82 14.34 -4.10
CA THR A 77 -3.60 14.97 -3.02
C THR A 77 -2.66 15.76 -2.13
N ASN A 78 -3.08 16.93 -1.68
CA ASN A 78 -2.51 17.60 -0.53
C ASN A 78 -3.09 16.95 0.73
N PRO A 79 -2.34 16.11 1.48
CA PRO A 79 -2.91 15.38 2.61
C PRO A 79 -3.46 16.35 3.65
N PRO A 80 -4.76 16.28 3.99
CA PRO A 80 -5.33 17.16 5.00
C PRO A 80 -4.87 16.74 6.39
N ARG A 81 -4.53 17.71 7.22
CA ARG A 81 -4.37 17.53 8.66
C ARG A 81 -5.64 17.98 9.36
N ILE A 82 -6.06 17.22 10.36
CA ILE A 82 -7.21 17.52 11.20
C ILE A 82 -6.76 17.98 12.58
N SER A 83 -7.61 18.78 13.24
CA SER A 83 -7.45 19.10 14.66
C SER A 83 -8.28 18.11 15.50
N CYS A 84 -7.64 17.09 16.05
CA CYS A 84 -8.27 16.11 16.92
C CYS A 84 -8.12 16.53 18.39
N PRO A 85 -9.21 16.59 19.19
CA PRO A 85 -9.12 16.96 20.60
C PRO A 85 -8.22 16.05 21.46
N GLU A 86 -8.08 14.77 21.06
CA GLU A 86 -7.30 13.77 21.80
C GLU A 86 -5.87 13.61 21.27
N HIS A 87 -5.65 13.80 19.97
CA HIS A 87 -4.39 13.46 19.28
C HIS A 87 -3.69 14.67 18.67
N GLY A 88 -4.22 15.88 18.87
CA GLY A 88 -3.69 17.12 18.32
C GLY A 88 -3.84 17.22 16.80
N ILE A 89 -2.89 17.91 16.16
CA ILE A 89 -2.87 18.10 14.70
C ILE A 89 -2.20 16.90 14.04
N ILE A 90 -2.96 16.11 13.28
CA ILE A 90 -2.49 14.87 12.65
C ILE A 90 -3.07 14.71 11.24
N GLU A 91 -2.35 14.02 10.36
CA GLU A 91 -2.83 13.66 9.01
C GLU A 91 -4.13 12.83 9.11
N ALA A 92 -5.15 13.22 8.36
CA ALA A 92 -6.43 12.52 8.36
C ALA A 92 -6.34 11.16 7.66
N VAL A 93 -7.33 10.30 7.90
CA VAL A 93 -7.48 9.06 7.15
C VAL A 93 -7.80 9.36 5.69
N MET A 94 -6.97 8.87 4.77
CA MET A 94 -7.25 8.87 3.33
C MET A 94 -7.59 7.43 2.89
N PRO A 95 -8.73 7.21 2.22
CA PRO A 95 -9.23 5.84 1.98
C PRO A 95 -8.40 5.04 0.97
N TRP A 96 -7.60 5.69 0.12
CA TRP A 96 -6.80 5.00 -0.90
C TRP A 96 -5.39 4.62 -0.46
N THR A 97 -4.90 5.02 0.72
CA THR A 97 -3.51 4.78 1.13
C THR A 97 -3.40 4.28 2.56
N GLU A 98 -2.39 3.44 2.80
CA GLU A 98 -1.90 3.17 4.15
C GLU A 98 -0.84 4.20 4.57
N LYS A 99 -0.49 4.20 5.86
CA LYS A 99 0.55 5.08 6.40
C LYS A 99 1.87 4.87 5.62
N ARG A 100 2.48 5.99 5.21
CA ARG A 100 3.81 6.07 4.58
C ARG A 100 3.97 5.38 3.21
N SER A 101 2.92 4.79 2.63
CA SER A 101 3.02 4.22 1.29
C SER A 101 3.00 5.31 0.21
N ARG A 102 3.72 5.03 -0.88
CA ARG A 102 3.63 5.78 -2.16
C ARG A 102 2.77 5.03 -3.19
N PHE A 103 2.08 3.99 -2.74
CA PHE A 103 1.16 3.18 -3.54
C PHE A 103 -0.23 3.22 -2.91
N THR A 104 -1.26 3.06 -3.73
CA THR A 104 -2.61 2.89 -3.21
C THR A 104 -2.78 1.50 -2.58
N VAL A 105 -3.73 1.37 -1.65
CA VAL A 105 -4.08 0.08 -1.03
C VAL A 105 -4.48 -0.95 -2.08
N ARG A 106 -5.25 -0.54 -3.10
CA ARG A 106 -5.66 -1.43 -4.19
C ARG A 106 -4.48 -1.84 -5.08
N PHE A 107 -3.52 -0.94 -5.32
CA PHE A 107 -2.30 -1.28 -6.04
C PHE A 107 -1.52 -2.34 -5.27
N GLU A 108 -1.23 -2.11 -3.98
CA GLU A 108 -0.52 -3.09 -3.16
C GLU A 108 -1.25 -4.43 -3.07
N THR A 109 -2.57 -4.42 -2.91
CA THR A 109 -3.39 -5.63 -2.85
C THR A 109 -3.25 -6.46 -4.13
N ARG A 110 -3.36 -5.81 -5.30
CA ARG A 110 -3.16 -6.47 -6.59
C ARG A 110 -1.72 -6.95 -6.74
N SER A 111 -0.74 -6.16 -6.32
CA SER A 111 0.67 -6.52 -6.38
C SER A 111 0.97 -7.79 -5.58
N ILE A 112 0.47 -7.88 -4.36
CA ILE A 112 0.65 -9.06 -3.50
C ILE A 112 0.02 -10.29 -4.16
N GLY A 113 -1.18 -10.16 -4.73
CA GLY A 113 -1.83 -11.26 -5.45
C GLY A 113 -1.01 -11.75 -6.66
N LEU A 114 -0.39 -10.84 -7.42
CA LEU A 114 0.50 -11.24 -8.52
C LEU A 114 1.77 -11.92 -8.01
N LEU A 115 2.42 -11.35 -6.99
CA LEU A 115 3.64 -11.87 -6.39
C LEU A 115 3.49 -13.27 -5.76
N GLN A 116 2.25 -13.71 -5.49
CA GLN A 116 1.97 -15.09 -5.07
C GLN A 116 2.01 -16.11 -6.22
N HIS A 117 2.00 -15.65 -7.47
CA HIS A 117 1.87 -16.49 -8.67
C HIS A 117 3.00 -16.30 -9.69
N MET A 118 3.93 -15.37 -9.46
CA MET A 118 5.08 -15.12 -10.34
C MET A 118 6.30 -14.67 -9.53
N ASP A 119 7.48 -14.76 -10.14
CA ASP A 119 8.69 -14.22 -9.56
C ASP A 119 8.73 -12.69 -9.59
N THR A 120 9.57 -12.13 -8.72
CA THR A 120 9.69 -10.67 -8.53
C THR A 120 10.18 -9.94 -9.77
N LEU A 121 10.98 -10.57 -10.66
CA LEU A 121 11.49 -9.91 -11.87
C LEU A 121 10.36 -9.71 -12.88
N ASN A 122 9.66 -10.79 -13.25
CA ASN A 122 8.50 -10.72 -14.13
C ASN A 122 7.42 -9.77 -13.59
N PHE A 123 7.19 -9.79 -12.28
CA PHE A 123 6.31 -8.84 -11.60
C PHE A 123 6.74 -7.38 -11.81
N THR A 124 8.03 -7.07 -11.62
CA THR A 124 8.54 -5.69 -11.77
C THR A 124 8.39 -5.17 -13.20
N GLU A 125 8.57 -6.03 -14.20
CA GLU A 125 8.37 -5.68 -15.61
C GLU A 125 6.90 -5.38 -15.92
N ILE A 126 5.99 -6.28 -15.54
CA ILE A 126 4.55 -6.13 -15.77
C ILE A 126 4.00 -4.89 -15.08
N MET A 127 4.38 -4.65 -13.82
CA MET A 127 3.86 -3.54 -13.01
C MET A 127 4.63 -2.24 -13.18
N ARG A 128 5.71 -2.25 -13.98
CA ARG A 128 6.60 -1.11 -14.23
C ARG A 128 7.15 -0.52 -12.93
N LEU A 129 7.65 -1.38 -12.06
CA LEU A 129 8.21 -1.02 -10.76
C LEU A 129 9.72 -1.23 -10.72
N SER A 130 10.41 -0.42 -9.92
CA SER A 130 11.77 -0.75 -9.54
C SER A 130 11.79 -1.96 -8.58
N TRP A 131 12.87 -2.72 -8.61
CA TRP A 131 13.13 -3.82 -7.67
C TRP A 131 12.92 -3.40 -6.20
N LYS A 132 13.42 -2.20 -5.84
CA LYS A 132 13.28 -1.65 -4.49
C LYS A 132 11.82 -1.37 -4.12
N GLN A 133 11.01 -0.88 -5.06
CA GLN A 133 9.58 -0.67 -4.82
C GLN A 133 8.84 -2.00 -4.61
N ALA A 134 9.14 -3.01 -5.43
CA ALA A 134 8.56 -4.34 -5.28
C ALA A 134 8.89 -4.95 -3.91
N TRP A 135 10.17 -4.91 -3.50
CA TRP A 135 10.58 -5.38 -2.18
C TRP A 135 9.92 -4.64 -1.02
N ASN A 136 9.78 -3.32 -1.12
CA ASN A 136 9.07 -2.56 -0.09
C ASN A 136 7.59 -2.99 0.04
N ILE A 137 6.93 -3.38 -1.07
CA ILE A 137 5.56 -3.92 -1.04
C ILE A 137 5.54 -5.29 -0.35
N ILE A 138 6.47 -6.18 -0.71
CA ILE A 138 6.62 -7.51 -0.10
C ILE A 138 6.84 -7.38 1.41
N GLU A 139 7.80 -6.56 1.83
CA GLU A 139 8.14 -6.37 3.24
C GLU A 139 6.95 -5.86 4.05
N ARG A 140 6.20 -4.87 3.54
CA ARG A 140 4.97 -4.40 4.20
C ARG A 140 3.93 -5.51 4.29
N ALA A 141 3.75 -6.30 3.23
CA ALA A 141 2.81 -7.41 3.22
C ALA A 141 3.17 -8.49 4.26
N VAL A 142 4.46 -8.84 4.35
CA VAL A 142 4.99 -9.79 5.32
C VAL A 142 4.82 -9.27 6.74
N ASN A 143 5.14 -8.00 7.01
CA ASN A 143 4.95 -7.38 8.32
C ASN A 143 3.47 -7.39 8.75
N ARG A 144 2.54 -7.03 7.85
CA ARG A 144 1.09 -7.16 8.11
C ARG A 144 0.66 -8.61 8.35
N GLY A 145 1.31 -9.58 7.68
CA GLY A 145 1.09 -11.01 7.91
C GLY A 145 1.54 -11.43 9.30
N ARG A 146 2.77 -11.07 9.69
CA ARG A 146 3.35 -11.35 11.01
C ARG A 146 2.53 -10.74 12.14
N GLU A 147 2.12 -9.48 12.04
CA GLU A 147 1.30 -8.81 13.06
C GLU A 147 -0.08 -9.48 13.29
N ARG A 148 -0.62 -10.17 12.27
CA ARG A 148 -1.89 -10.91 12.38
C ARG A 148 -1.73 -12.29 13.00
N LYS A 149 -0.53 -12.86 12.98
CA LYS A 149 -0.25 -14.13 13.65
C LYS A 149 -0.18 -13.88 15.16
N LYS A 150 -1.11 -14.47 15.90
CA LYS A 150 -1.17 -14.38 17.38
C LYS A 150 -0.88 -15.70 18.07
N ASP A 151 -0.99 -16.81 17.36
CA ASP A 151 -0.87 -18.15 17.90
C ASP A 151 0.53 -18.71 17.66
N HIS A 152 0.97 -19.56 18.58
CA HIS A 152 2.19 -20.34 18.43
C HIS A 152 1.89 -21.64 17.68
N PRO A 153 2.78 -22.09 16.78
CA PRO A 153 2.59 -23.33 16.05
C PRO A 153 2.51 -24.50 17.03
N SER A 154 1.52 -25.38 16.82
CA SER A 154 1.37 -26.62 17.60
C SER A 154 2.39 -27.69 17.17
N ILE A 155 2.73 -27.71 15.87
CA ILE A 155 3.72 -28.60 15.27
C ILE A 155 4.66 -27.76 14.43
N ILE A 156 5.95 -27.83 14.76
CA ILE A 156 7.00 -27.03 14.11
C ILE A 156 7.77 -27.91 13.11
N GLY A 157 7.87 -27.42 11.88
CA GLY A 157 8.82 -27.90 10.89
C GLY A 157 10.08 -27.03 10.93
N ILE A 158 11.25 -27.67 10.89
CA ILE A 158 12.55 -27.00 10.77
C ILE A 158 13.22 -27.53 9.51
N ASP A 159 13.58 -26.63 8.61
CA ASP A 159 14.34 -26.93 7.39
C ASP A 159 15.57 -26.02 7.30
N GLU A 160 16.61 -26.49 6.62
CA GLU A 160 17.83 -25.72 6.41
C GLU A 160 18.20 -25.72 4.93
N LYS A 161 18.31 -24.53 4.33
CA LYS A 161 18.78 -24.36 2.96
C LYS A 161 20.12 -23.66 2.89
N SER A 162 21.08 -24.31 2.24
CA SER A 162 22.30 -23.64 1.78
C SER A 162 21.96 -22.71 0.63
N TYR A 163 22.36 -21.43 0.74
CA TYR A 163 22.08 -20.42 -0.29
C TYR A 163 23.32 -19.92 -1.03
N ARG A 164 24.53 -20.26 -0.56
CA ARG A 164 25.80 -19.99 -1.25
C ARG A 164 26.90 -20.94 -0.76
N LYS A 165 27.91 -21.15 -1.60
CA LYS A 165 29.17 -21.82 -1.20
C LYS A 165 29.79 -21.17 0.04
N GLY A 166 30.45 -21.99 0.86
CA GLY A 166 31.13 -21.56 2.08
C GLY A 166 30.26 -21.63 3.34
N HIS A 167 29.50 -22.73 3.50
CA HIS A 167 28.72 -23.02 4.71
C HIS A 167 27.75 -21.90 5.15
N LYS A 168 27.02 -21.32 4.19
CA LYS A 168 26.00 -20.31 4.47
C LYS A 168 24.60 -20.88 4.32
N TYR A 169 23.85 -20.84 5.41
CA TYR A 169 22.55 -21.48 5.52
C TYR A 169 21.47 -20.49 5.96
N ILE A 170 20.24 -20.80 5.59
CA ILE A 170 19.03 -20.18 6.12
C ILE A 170 18.23 -21.29 6.78
N THR A 171 17.90 -21.11 8.05
CA THR A 171 17.01 -22.01 8.78
C THR A 171 15.59 -21.45 8.69
N LEU A 172 14.69 -22.28 8.19
CA LEU A 172 13.26 -22.02 8.05
C LEU A 172 12.53 -22.72 9.18
N VAL A 173 11.77 -21.97 9.98
CA VAL A 173 10.91 -22.52 11.03
C VAL A 173 9.46 -22.15 10.70
N TYR A 174 8.61 -23.16 10.55
CA TYR A 174 7.25 -22.98 10.06
C TYR A 174 6.22 -23.89 10.76
N ASP A 175 4.98 -23.42 10.81
CA ASP A 175 3.82 -24.17 11.26
C ASP A 175 3.42 -25.21 10.19
N MET A 176 3.52 -26.49 10.54
CA MET A 176 3.16 -27.60 9.64
C MET A 176 1.65 -27.80 9.48
N VAL A 177 0.83 -27.21 10.36
CA VAL A 177 -0.62 -27.36 10.36
C VAL A 177 -1.29 -26.21 9.60
N ASN A 178 -0.84 -24.98 9.86
CA ASN A 178 -1.42 -23.78 9.25
C ASN A 178 -0.69 -23.29 7.97
N ASN A 179 0.28 -24.05 7.45
CA ASN A 179 1.06 -23.71 6.26
C ASN A 179 1.63 -22.28 6.28
N GLY A 180 2.25 -21.89 7.39
CA GLY A 180 2.78 -20.54 7.59
C GLY A 180 4.22 -20.54 8.10
N VAL A 181 5.10 -19.74 7.48
CA VAL A 181 6.46 -19.51 7.99
C VAL A 181 6.42 -18.53 9.16
N ASP A 182 6.94 -18.95 10.33
CA ASP A 182 6.90 -18.15 11.56
C ASP A 182 8.22 -17.41 11.78
N TYR A 183 9.35 -18.04 11.46
CA TYR A 183 10.67 -17.42 11.59
C TYR A 183 11.58 -17.78 10.42
N GLU A 184 12.30 -16.77 9.93
CA GLU A 184 13.49 -16.94 9.09
C GLU A 184 14.67 -16.51 9.95
N MET A 185 15.58 -17.43 10.27
CA MET A 185 16.78 -17.12 11.04
C MET A 185 18.00 -17.26 10.15
N PHE A 186 18.68 -16.14 9.92
CA PHE A 186 19.99 -16.13 9.28
C PHE A 186 21.03 -16.54 10.32
N MET A 187 21.40 -17.81 10.35
CA MET A 187 22.61 -18.23 11.05
C MET A 187 23.79 -18.14 10.08
N ALA A 188 24.58 -17.07 10.22
CA ALA A 188 25.95 -17.10 9.74
C ALA A 188 26.78 -17.84 10.79
N LEU A 189 27.00 -19.13 10.58
CA LEU A 189 28.06 -19.88 11.27
C LEU A 189 29.41 -19.56 10.62
#